data_AF-A0A1A8BHQ7-F1
#
_entry.id   AF-A0A1A8BHQ7-F1
#
_cell.length_a   1.000
_cell.length_b   1.000
_cell.length_c   1.000
_cell.angle_alpha   90.00
_cell.angle_beta   90.00
_cell.angle_gamma   90.00
#
_symmetry.space_group_name_H-M   'P 1'
#
loop_
_entity.id
_entity.type
_entity.pdbx_description
1 polymer ?
#
loop_
_entity_poly.entity_id
_entity_poly.type
_entity_poly.pdbx_seq_one_letter_code
_entity_poly.pdbx_strand_id
1 'polypeptide(L)'
;MVRRDGGGSQAKQKKPRICVDLTRLNENVCRERHILPAVDDTLALLEGAKVFSKLDATSGFWQVPLRKDSQPLTIFITPFG
;
A
#
# COMPACT_ATOMS: atom_id res chain seq x y z
N MET A 1 10.32 10.23 -10.89
CA MET A 1 8.90 9.93 -11.14
C MET A 1 8.64 8.74 -12.10
N VAL A 2 9.64 8.03 -12.62
CA VAL A 2 9.48 6.68 -13.18
C VAL A 2 10.72 5.89 -12.78
N ARG A 3 10.58 4.83 -11.99
CA ARG A 3 11.68 3.88 -11.80
C ARG A 3 11.58 2.83 -12.90
N ARG A 4 12.57 2.80 -13.79
CA ARG A 4 12.85 1.64 -14.65
C ARG A 4 13.72 0.70 -13.84
N ASP A 5 13.14 -0.36 -13.30
CA ASP A 5 13.91 -1.43 -12.67
C ASP A 5 14.61 -2.21 -13.80
N GLY A 6 15.93 -2.04 -13.90
CA GLY A 6 16.80 -2.81 -14.79
C GLY A 6 17.34 -4.04 -14.08
N GLY A 7 17.18 -5.22 -14.70
CA GLY A 7 17.95 -6.43 -14.39
C GLY A 7 17.14 -7.74 -14.38
N GLY A 8 17.23 -8.51 -15.49
CA GLY A 8 17.13 -9.97 -15.48
C GLY A 8 15.76 -10.64 -15.70
N SER A 9 15.63 -11.23 -16.90
CA SER A 9 14.88 -12.48 -17.20
C SER A 9 13.34 -12.46 -17.24
N GLN A 10 12.82 -12.63 -18.47
CA GLN A 10 11.41 -12.78 -18.91
C GLN A 10 10.49 -11.56 -18.75
N ALA A 11 10.53 -10.66 -19.74
CA ALA A 11 9.70 -9.46 -19.78
C ALA A 11 8.25 -9.77 -20.23
N LYS A 12 7.37 -10.08 -19.29
CA LYS A 12 5.98 -9.59 -19.37
C LYS A 12 6.06 -8.07 -19.55
N GLN A 13 5.31 -7.50 -20.50
CA GLN A 13 5.19 -6.04 -20.68
C GLN A 13 4.72 -5.40 -19.36
N LYS A 14 5.65 -5.02 -18.48
CA LYS A 14 5.34 -4.39 -17.20
C LYS A 14 5.00 -2.94 -17.51
N LYS A 15 3.71 -2.61 -17.37
CA LYS A 15 3.27 -1.21 -17.45
C LYS A 15 4.08 -0.39 -16.42
N PRO A 16 4.61 0.78 -16.81
CA PRO A 16 5.32 1.63 -15.86
C PRO A 16 4.37 2.01 -14.71
N ARG A 17 4.85 1.90 -13.47
CA ARG A 17 4.10 2.31 -12.27
C ARG A 17 4.61 3.67 -11.80
N ILE A 18 3.66 4.54 -11.44
CA ILE A 18 3.98 5.81 -10.79
C ILE A 18 4.28 5.51 -9.32
N CYS A 19 5.48 5.90 -8.87
CA CYS A 19 5.89 5.79 -7.49
C CYS A 19 6.27 7.18 -6.99
N VAL A 20 5.54 7.66 -5.97
CA VAL A 20 5.80 8.93 -5.30
C VAL A 20 6.79 8.66 -4.15
N ASP A 21 7.83 9.48 -4.07
CA ASP A 21 8.76 9.42 -2.94
C ASP A 21 8.22 10.24 -1.77
N LEU A 22 7.68 9.54 -0.77
CA LEU A 22 7.13 10.14 0.46
C LEU A 22 8.09 10.01 1.65
N THR A 23 9.37 9.70 1.43
CA THR A 23 10.32 9.41 2.53
C THR A 23 10.39 10.55 3.54
N ARG A 24 10.56 11.80 3.07
CA ARG A 24 10.58 12.99 3.95
C ARG A 24 9.26 13.24 4.67
N LEU A 25 8.14 12.98 4.01
CA LEU A 25 6.82 13.10 4.65
C LEU A 25 6.70 12.07 5.78
N ASN A 26 7.09 10.82 5.51
CA ASN A 26 6.99 9.70 6.45
C ASN A 26 7.89 9.82 7.70
N GLU A 27 8.89 10.71 7.68
CA GLU A 27 9.72 11.07 8.84
C GLU A 27 8.99 12.05 9.79
N ASN A 28 8.12 12.89 9.23
CA ASN A 28 7.39 13.94 9.96
C ASN A 28 5.97 13.50 10.38
N VAL A 29 5.51 12.35 9.89
CA VAL A 29 4.20 11.79 10.23
C VAL A 29 4.30 11.00 11.54
N CYS A 30 3.45 11.35 12.51
CA CYS A 30 3.25 10.54 13.71
C CYS A 30 2.65 9.18 13.31
N ARG A 31 3.39 8.09 13.57
CA ARG A 31 2.96 6.74 13.21
C ARG A 31 2.04 6.16 14.26
N GLU A 32 0.80 5.93 13.88
CA GLU A 32 -0.12 5.14 14.68
C GLU A 32 0.33 3.66 14.66
N ARG A 33 0.38 3.03 15.84
CA ARG A 33 0.81 1.64 15.97
C ARG A 33 -0.38 0.70 15.96
N HIS A 34 -0.76 0.25 14.77
CA HIS A 34 -1.72 -0.84 14.59
C HIS A 34 -0.98 -2.18 14.69
N ILE A 35 -1.11 -2.87 15.81
CA ILE A 35 -0.49 -4.19 16.00
C ILE A 35 -1.32 -5.21 15.22
N LEU A 36 -0.72 -5.77 14.17
CA LEU A 36 -1.32 -6.90 13.47
C LEU A 36 -1.12 -8.16 14.32
N PRO A 37 -2.18 -8.96 14.55
CA PRO A 37 -2.05 -10.24 15.24
C PRO A 37 -1.11 -11.17 14.46
N ALA A 38 -0.45 -12.09 15.17
CA ALA A 38 0.38 -13.09 14.51
C ALA A 38 -0.51 -14.00 13.66
N VAL A 39 0.07 -14.56 12.59
CA VAL A 39 -0.67 -15.47 11.70
C VAL A 39 -1.23 -16.64 12.50
N ASP A 40 -0.43 -17.23 13.39
CA ASP A 40 -0.85 -18.36 14.23
C ASP A 40 -2.04 -18.00 15.13
N ASP A 41 -2.03 -16.81 15.74
CA ASP A 41 -3.16 -16.31 16.55
C ASP A 41 -4.44 -16.19 15.71
N THR A 42 -4.33 -15.65 14.50
CA THR A 42 -5.49 -15.52 13.61
C THR A 42 -6.01 -16.85 13.09
N LEU A 43 -5.13 -17.83 12.89
CA LEU A 43 -5.50 -19.18 12.47
C LEU A 43 -6.14 -19.98 13.60
N ALA A 44 -5.68 -19.80 14.85
CA ALA A 44 -6.30 -20.41 16.01
C ALA A 44 -7.76 -19.97 16.20
N LEU A 45 -8.08 -18.70 15.90
CA LEU A 45 -9.46 -18.18 15.93
C LEU A 45 -10.40 -18.85 14.91
N LEU A 46 -9.85 -19.51 13.90
CA LEU A 46 -10.59 -20.19 12.84
C LEU A 46 -10.82 -21.69 13.11
N GLU A 47 -10.39 -22.18 14.28
CA GLU A 47 -10.55 -23.58 14.67
C GLU A 47 -12.03 -24.00 14.69
N GLY A 48 -12.34 -25.15 14.10
CA GLY A 48 -13.70 -25.70 14.04
C GLY A 48 -14.60 -25.14 12.94
N ALA A 49 -14.15 -24.12 12.20
CA ALA A 49 -14.87 -23.63 11.01
C ALA A 49 -14.79 -24.65 9.86
N LYS A 50 -15.94 -24.90 9.21
CA LYS A 50 -16.06 -25.88 8.11
C LYS A 50 -16.01 -25.24 6.72
N VAL A 51 -16.26 -23.93 6.64
CA VAL A 51 -16.33 -23.18 5.38
C VAL A 51 -15.61 -21.85 5.58
N PHE A 52 -14.77 -21.49 4.60
CA PHE A 52 -13.99 -20.27 4.61
C PHE A 52 -14.28 -19.46 3.34
N SER A 53 -14.33 -18.14 3.48
CA SER A 53 -14.33 -17.21 2.35
C SER A 53 -13.18 -16.23 2.52
N LYS A 54 -12.48 -15.96 1.41
CA LYS A 54 -11.39 -14.98 1.37
C LYS A 54 -11.88 -13.75 0.63
N LEU A 55 -11.76 -12.61 1.28
CA LEU A 55 -11.99 -11.31 0.69
C LEU A 55 -10.64 -10.59 0.58
N ASP A 56 -10.37 -9.97 -0.56
CA ASP A 56 -9.15 -9.19 -0.78
C ASP A 56 -9.49 -7.76 -1.17
N ALA A 57 -8.86 -6.80 -0.51
CA ALA A 57 -9.01 -5.38 -0.79
C ALA A 57 -7.85 -4.91 -1.69
N THR A 58 -7.78 -5.45 -2.93
CA THR A 58 -6.64 -5.29 -3.86
C THR A 58 -6.35 -3.82 -4.27
N SER A 59 -7.16 -2.85 -3.83
CA SER A 59 -6.93 -1.41 -4.01
C SER A 59 -7.45 -0.59 -2.83
N GLY A 60 -7.43 -1.16 -1.61
CA GLY A 60 -8.00 -0.53 -0.42
C GLY A 60 -7.47 0.87 -0.13
N PHE A 61 -6.18 1.13 -0.41
CA PHE A 61 -5.59 2.46 -0.25
C PHE A 61 -6.27 3.56 -1.07
N TRP A 62 -6.85 3.24 -2.23
CA TRP A 62 -7.53 4.20 -3.10
C TRP A 62 -9.00 4.42 -2.72
N GLN A 63 -9.57 3.53 -1.91
CA GLN A 63 -10.97 3.61 -1.49
C GLN A 63 -11.15 4.47 -0.24
N VAL A 64 -10.11 4.61 0.58
CA VAL A 64 -10.15 5.40 1.82
C VAL A 64 -9.78 6.86 1.50
N PRO A 65 -10.69 7.83 1.72
CA PRO A 65 -10.41 9.23 1.46
C PRO A 65 -9.44 9.82 2.48
N LEU A 66 -8.52 10.67 2.01
CA LEU A 66 -7.67 11.48 2.88
C LEU A 66 -8.48 12.62 3.50
N ARG A 67 -8.23 12.88 4.79
CA ARG A 67 -8.73 14.09 5.48
C ARG A 67 -8.27 15.34 4.73
N LYS A 68 -9.14 16.34 4.61
CA LYS A 68 -8.90 17.58 3.84
C LYS A 68 -7.56 18.24 4.19
N ASP A 69 -7.24 18.30 5.48
CA ASP A 69 -6.01 18.93 5.98
C ASP A 69 -4.72 18.17 5.60
N SER A 70 -4.85 16.87 5.29
CA SER A 70 -3.71 16.00 4.96
C SER A 70 -3.50 15.84 3.45
N GLN A 71 -4.49 16.17 2.62
CA GLN A 71 -4.37 16.18 1.16
C GLN A 71 -3.20 17.03 0.63
N PRO A 72 -2.97 18.29 1.10
CA PRO A 72 -1.87 19.11 0.61
C PRO A 72 -0.49 18.55 0.96
N LEU A 73 -0.38 17.68 1.97
CA LEU A 73 0.90 17.04 2.35
C LEU A 73 1.28 15.89 1.40
N THR A 74 0.30 15.34 0.67
CA THR A 74 0.47 14.21 -0.24
C THR A 74 0.59 14.60 -1.72
N ILE A 75 0.71 15.90 -2.01
CA ILE A 75 0.90 16.39 -3.38
C ILE A 75 2.26 15.96 -3.94
N PHE A 76 2.30 15.73 -5.24
CA PHE A 76 3.54 15.45 -5.96
C PHE A 76 3.56 16.26 -7.25
N ILE A 77 4.77 16.62 -7.70
CA ILE A 77 4.96 17.39 -8.92
C ILE A 77 5.13 16.42 -10.09
N THR A 78 4.34 16.60 -11.15
CA THR A 78 4.62 15.95 -12.42
C THR A 78 5.41 16.90 -13.33
N PRO A 79 6.14 16.39 -14.34
CA PRO A 79 6.85 17.26 -15.30
C PRO A 79 5.96 18.26 -16.05
N PHE A 80 4.63 18.06 -16.02
CA PHE A 80 3.66 18.86 -16.76
C PHE A 80 2.63 19.59 -15.87
N GLY A 81 2.80 19.53 -14.54
CA GLY A 81 1.80 19.99 -13.55
C GLY A 81 1.15 18.80 -12.89
#